data_AF-A0A1B0AV84-F1
#
_entry.id   AF-A0A1B0AV84-F1
#
_cell.length_a   1.000
_cell.length_b   1.000
_cell.length_c   1.000
_cell.angle_alpha   90.00
_cell.angle_beta   90.00
_cell.angle_gamma   90.00
#
_symmetry.space_group_name_H-M   'P 1'
#
loop_
_entity.id
_entity.type
_entity.pdbx_description
1 polymer ?
#
loop_
_entity_poly.entity_id
_entity_poly.type
_entity_poly.pdbx_seq_one_letter_code
_entity_poly.pdbx_strand_id
1 'polypeptide(L)'
;MALLPSRQPQAQSRDVNGPKRNYTYAPTSQTTATSINPGMVDTDFLKVYATASKMPKLNTEDVAQALYYTLETPPHVQVEDVTLQSVPIHGE
;
A
#
# COMPACT_ATOMS: atom_id res chain seq x y z
N MET A 1 11.58 -35.08 -12.46
CA MET A 1 11.84 -34.00 -11.49
C MET A 1 13.18 -33.38 -11.84
N ALA A 2 13.20 -32.12 -12.28
CA ALA A 2 14.44 -31.37 -12.52
C ALA A 2 14.48 -30.20 -11.53
N LEU A 3 15.54 -30.14 -10.72
CA LEU A 3 15.80 -29.01 -9.82
C LEU A 3 16.13 -27.77 -10.65
N LEU A 4 15.41 -26.67 -10.43
CA LEU A 4 15.80 -25.35 -10.93
C LEU A 4 16.98 -24.83 -10.10
N PRO A 5 18.03 -24.25 -10.72
CA PRO A 5 19.17 -23.74 -9.97
C PRO A 5 18.86 -22.39 -9.30
N SER A 6 19.19 -22.29 -8.02
CA SER A 6 19.14 -21.06 -7.23
C SER A 6 20.06 -19.99 -7.83
N ARG A 7 19.50 -18.96 -8.47
CA ARG A 7 20.28 -17.78 -8.89
C ARG A 7 20.40 -16.82 -7.71
N GLN A 8 21.57 -16.81 -7.06
CA GLN A 8 21.96 -15.72 -6.16
C GLN A 8 22.01 -14.39 -6.96
N PRO A 9 21.48 -13.28 -6.43
CA PRO A 9 21.61 -11.98 -7.08
C PRO A 9 23.07 -11.54 -7.03
N GLN A 10 23.72 -11.49 -8.20
CA GLN A 10 25.03 -10.88 -8.32
C GLN A 10 24.88 -9.36 -8.17
N ALA A 11 25.37 -8.81 -7.06
CA ALA A 11 25.58 -7.38 -6.92
C ALA A 11 26.69 -6.94 -7.89
N GLN A 12 26.32 -6.54 -9.10
CA GLN A 12 27.27 -6.01 -10.09
C GLN A 12 27.43 -4.50 -9.93
N SER A 13 28.70 -4.10 -9.87
CA SER A 13 29.24 -2.75 -9.68
C SER A 13 28.54 -1.68 -10.52
N ARG A 14 28.27 -0.51 -9.90
CA ARG A 14 27.58 0.63 -10.51
C ARG A 14 28.47 1.30 -11.57
N ASP A 15 28.26 0.96 -12.84
CA ASP A 15 28.60 1.85 -13.95
C ASP A 15 27.53 2.95 -14.02
N VAL A 16 27.89 4.16 -13.59
CA VAL A 16 26.99 5.33 -13.49
C VAL A 16 26.67 5.98 -14.84
N ASN A 17 27.25 5.51 -15.96
CA ASN A 17 27.05 6.09 -17.28
C ASN A 17 26.46 5.11 -18.33
N GLY A 18 25.98 3.94 -17.89
CA GLY A 18 25.29 2.98 -18.77
C GLY A 18 23.86 3.42 -19.15
N PRO A 19 23.30 2.88 -20.25
CA PRO A 19 21.91 3.15 -20.65
C PRO A 19 20.98 2.80 -19.49
N LYS A 20 20.12 3.74 -19.08
CA LYS A 20 19.12 3.55 -18.02
C LYS A 20 18.21 2.39 -18.43
N ARG A 21 18.48 1.19 -17.91
CA ARG A 21 17.62 0.04 -18.14
C ARG A 21 16.38 0.23 -17.26
N ASN A 22 15.22 0.33 -17.89
CA ASN A 22 13.95 0.27 -17.17
C ASN A 22 13.88 -1.11 -16.50
N TYR A 23 13.83 -1.14 -15.17
CA TYR A 23 13.67 -2.37 -14.40
C TYR A 23 12.21 -2.83 -14.56
N THR A 24 11.92 -3.60 -15.59
CA THR A 24 10.68 -4.37 -15.66
C THR A 24 10.86 -5.57 -14.73
N TYR A 25 10.27 -5.50 -13.54
CA TYR A 25 10.15 -6.65 -12.66
C TYR A 25 9.23 -7.67 -13.35
N ALA A 26 9.80 -8.75 -13.88
CA ALA A 26 9.01 -9.93 -14.20
C ALA A 26 8.50 -10.49 -12.87
N PRO A 27 7.18 -10.57 -12.62
CA PRO A 27 6.67 -11.08 -11.35
C PRO A 27 6.98 -12.58 -11.26
N THR A 28 8.04 -12.92 -10.53
CA THR A 28 8.42 -14.30 -10.20
C THR A 28 7.87 -14.75 -8.84
N SER A 29 7.18 -13.85 -8.13
CA SER A 29 6.54 -14.06 -6.84
C SER A 29 5.03 -13.83 -6.96
N GLN A 30 4.24 -14.52 -6.14
CA GLN A 30 2.80 -14.28 -5.98
C GLN A 30 2.60 -12.89 -5.34
N THR A 31 2.75 -11.84 -6.14
CA THR A 31 2.64 -10.45 -5.72
C THR A 31 1.18 -10.04 -5.78
N THR A 32 0.62 -9.63 -4.64
CA THR A 32 -0.69 -8.99 -4.58
C THR A 32 -0.53 -7.47 -4.66
N ALA A 33 -1.56 -6.81 -5.17
CA ALA A 33 -1.68 -5.36 -5.14
C ALA A 33 -3.07 -5.00 -4.63
N THR A 34 -3.12 -4.02 -3.74
CA THR A 34 -4.36 -3.50 -3.15
C THR A 34 -4.33 -1.99 -3.14
N SER A 35 -5.39 -1.35 -3.62
CA SER A 35 -5.60 0.08 -3.45
C SER A 35 -6.31 0.34 -2.12
N ILE A 36 -5.75 1.22 -1.28
CA ILE A 36 -6.39 1.70 -0.07
C ILE A 36 -6.86 3.12 -0.34
N ASN A 37 -8.18 3.33 -0.32
CA ASN A 37 -8.87 4.56 -0.71
C ASN A 37 -9.56 5.20 0.51
N PRO A 38 -8.82 5.84 1.44
CA PRO A 38 -9.41 6.47 2.60
C PRO A 38 -10.06 7.82 2.25
N GLY A 39 -11.11 8.19 2.98
CA GLY A 39 -11.61 9.55 3.10
C GLY A 39 -10.65 10.43 3.91
N MET A 40 -11.16 11.48 4.54
CA MET A 40 -10.32 12.33 5.39
C MET A 40 -9.75 11.54 6.58
N VAL A 41 -8.43 11.62 6.79
CA VAL A 41 -7.73 10.98 7.90
C VAL A 41 -7.07 12.06 8.76
N ASP A 42 -7.24 11.97 10.08
CA ASP A 42 -6.68 12.92 11.03
C ASP A 42 -5.16 12.81 11.10
N THR A 43 -4.50 13.58 10.24
CA THR A 43 -3.05 13.60 10.08
C THR A 43 -2.56 15.04 9.91
N ASP A 44 -1.26 15.23 10.04
CA ASP A 44 -0.60 16.51 9.81
C ASP A 44 -0.83 17.07 8.40
N PHE A 45 -1.16 16.20 7.42
CA PHE A 45 -1.54 16.60 6.07
C PHE A 45 -2.75 17.56 6.07
N LEU A 46 -3.67 17.42 7.02
CA LEU A 46 -4.86 18.26 7.10
C LEU A 46 -4.62 19.64 7.74
N LYS A 47 -3.46 19.88 8.37
CA LYS A 47 -3.17 21.13 9.10
C LYS A 47 -3.21 22.37 8.20
N VAL A 48 -2.98 22.21 6.90
CA VAL A 48 -3.02 23.32 5.92
C VAL A 48 -4.45 23.69 5.49
N TYR A 49 -5.45 22.88 5.87
CA TYR A 49 -6.85 23.08 5.51
C TYR A 49 -7.67 23.50 6.73
N ALA A 50 -7.90 24.80 6.89
CA ALA A 50 -8.62 25.34 8.05
C ALA A 50 -10.04 24.74 8.24
N THR A 51 -10.70 24.36 7.14
CA THR A 51 -12.04 23.76 7.13
C THR A 51 -12.07 22.29 7.52
N ALA A 52 -10.91 21.61 7.54
CA ALA A 52 -10.82 20.18 7.85
C ALA A 52 -11.10 19.85 9.33
N SER A 53 -11.04 20.85 10.22
CA SER A 53 -11.24 20.69 11.66
C SER A 53 -12.64 20.22 12.06
N LYS A 54 -13.67 20.51 11.26
CA LYS A 54 -15.09 20.24 11.58
C LYS A 54 -15.70 19.06 10.83
N MET A 55 -14.96 18.47 9.90
CA MET A 55 -15.46 17.35 9.11
C MET A 55 -15.16 16.02 9.84
N PRO A 56 -16.04 15.01 9.72
CA PRO A 56 -15.74 13.66 10.19
C PRO A 56 -14.45 13.14 9.56
N LYS A 57 -13.58 12.55 10.40
CA LYS A 57 -12.28 12.04 10.01
C LYS A 57 -12.12 10.62 10.52
N LEU A 58 -11.36 9.82 9.77
CA LEU A 58 -10.81 8.57 10.24
C LEU A 58 -9.62 8.87 11.15
N ASN A 59 -9.38 8.01 12.12
CA ASN A 59 -8.10 7.99 12.83
C ASN A 59 -7.06 7.26 11.95
N THR A 60 -5.77 7.50 12.22
CA THR A 60 -4.69 6.79 11.51
C THR A 60 -4.73 5.28 11.70
N GLU A 61 -5.21 4.85 12.86
CA GLU A 61 -5.38 3.45 13.25
C GLU A 61 -6.41 2.74 12.38
N ASP A 62 -7.45 3.44 11.90
CA ASP A 62 -8.45 2.85 11.01
C ASP A 62 -7.83 2.43 9.67
N VAL A 63 -6.91 3.25 9.14
CA VAL A 63 -6.15 2.94 7.91
C VAL A 63 -5.13 1.82 8.17
N ALA A 64 -4.45 1.84 9.31
CA ALA A 64 -3.52 0.78 9.68
C ALA A 64 -4.23 -0.59 9.80
N GLN A 65 -5.44 -0.61 10.38
CA GLN A 65 -6.22 -1.82 10.51
C GLN A 65 -6.68 -2.36 9.15
N ALA A 66 -7.01 -1.49 8.20
CA ALA A 66 -7.31 -1.88 6.83
C ALA A 66 -6.09 -2.51 6.13
N LEU A 67 -4.88 -2.01 6.39
CA LEU A 67 -3.65 -2.64 5.90
C LEU A 67 -3.42 -4.02 6.51
N TYR A 68 -3.64 -4.18 7.81
CA TYR A 68 -3.55 -5.51 8.44
C TYR A 68 -4.53 -6.50 7.80
N TYR A 69 -5.78 -6.07 7.57
CA TYR A 69 -6.78 -6.89 6.88
C TYR A 69 -6.31 -7.37 5.49
N THR A 70 -5.71 -6.49 4.68
CA THR A 70 -5.24 -6.87 3.34
C THR A 70 -4.01 -7.76 3.39
N LEU A 71 -3.10 -7.55 4.35
CA LEU A 71 -1.89 -8.36 4.53
C LEU A 71 -2.18 -9.74 5.13
N GLU A 72 -3.20 -9.86 5.97
CA GLU A 72 -3.65 -11.13 6.57
C GLU A 72 -4.51 -11.97 5.62
N THR A 73 -4.85 -11.44 4.45
CA THR A 73 -5.64 -12.15 3.44
C THR A 73 -4.87 -13.39 2.94
N PRO A 74 -5.52 -14.57 2.83
CA PRO A 74 -4.83 -15.79 2.40
C PRO A 74 -4.12 -15.66 1.04
N PRO A 75 -3.01 -16.37 0.78
CA PRO A 75 -2.20 -16.20 -0.46
C PRO A 75 -2.93 -16.44 -1.79
N HIS A 76 -4.07 -17.13 -1.76
CA HIS A 76 -4.91 -17.41 -2.93
C HIS A 76 -6.06 -16.40 -3.10
N VAL A 77 -6.13 -15.39 -2.24
CA VAL A 77 -7.14 -14.34 -2.25
C VAL A 77 -6.46 -13.00 -2.50
N GLN A 78 -7.07 -12.20 -3.37
CA GLN A 78 -6.64 -10.84 -3.64
C GLN A 78 -7.74 -9.87 -3.21
N VAL A 79 -7.38 -8.91 -2.36
CA VAL A 79 -8.19 -7.71 -2.12
C VAL A 79 -7.73 -6.65 -3.10
N GLU A 80 -8.59 -6.26 -4.03
CA GLU A 80 -8.24 -5.27 -5.07
C GLU A 80 -8.35 -3.84 -4.53
N ASP A 81 -9.46 -3.53 -3.84
CA ASP A 81 -9.76 -2.21 -3.31
C ASP A 81 -10.32 -2.27 -1.88
N VAL A 82 -9.90 -1.31 -1.05
CA VAL A 82 -10.50 -1.03 0.26
C VAL A 82 -10.81 0.45 0.34
N THR A 83 -12.08 0.80 0.51
CA THR A 83 -12.53 2.19 0.67
C THR A 83 -13.00 2.40 2.10
N LEU A 84 -12.46 3.42 2.77
CA LEU A 84 -12.80 3.76 4.16
C LEU A 84 -13.36 5.17 4.20
N GLN A 85 -14.47 5.40 4.91
CA GLN A 85 -14.99 6.73 5.15
C GLN A 85 -15.41 6.89 6.61
N SER A 86 -15.20 8.08 7.16
CA SER A 86 -15.73 8.45 8.46
C SER A 86 -17.23 8.67 8.31
N VAL A 87 -18.02 8.02 9.17
CA VAL A 87 -19.46 8.23 9.26
C VAL A 87 -19.74 9.22 10.39
N PRO A 88 -20.50 10.31 10.17
CA PRO A 88 -20.93 11.17 11.26
C PRO A 88 -21.78 10.35 12.24
N ILE A 89 -21.34 10.29 13.49
CA ILE A 89 -22.17 9.76 14.57
C ILE A 89 -23.31 10.76 14.76
N HIS A 90 -24.52 10.41 14.32
CA HIS A 90 -25.69 11.24 14.58
C HIS A 90 -26.02 11.13 16.07
N GLY A 91 -25.74 12.15 16.87
CA GLY A 91 -26.10 12.11 18.30
C GLY A 91 -25.51 13.11 19.29
N GLU A 92 -24.66 14.07 18.90
CA GLU A 92 -24.24 15.17 19.81
C GLU A 92 -24.32 16.53 19.12
#